data_AF-A0A512J1J2-F1
#
_entry.id   AF-A0A512J1J2-F1
#
_cell.length_a   1.000
_cell.length_b   1.000
_cell.length_c   1.000
_cell.angle_alpha   90.00
_cell.angle_beta   90.00
_cell.angle_gamma   90.00
#
_symmetry.space_group_name_H-M   'P 1'
#
loop_
_entity.id
_entity.type
_entity.pdbx_description
1 polymer ?
#
loop_
_entity_poly.entity_id
_entity_poly.type
_entity_poly.pdbx_seq_one_letter_code
_entity_poly.pdbx_strand_id
1 'polypeptide(L)'
;MLATADKLIRLSGSSSNMFLKIYKESIMNTANLQLEGLYAAIAGLMNALRDKNLLSQEEIDQALEGVETAMVADPGRPAQLSAAHVDAICFPARFLRLANQTSERGEALSFAQLAAEVGRSKPPR
;
A
#
# COMPACT_ATOMS: atom_id res chain seq x y z
N MET A 1 -47.56 10.46 12.95
CA MET A 1 -46.37 9.95 13.67
C MET A 1 -45.09 10.19 12.86
N LEU A 2 -44.87 11.43 12.38
CA LEU A 2 -43.71 11.81 11.55
C LEU A 2 -43.04 13.12 12.02
N ALA A 3 -43.55 13.77 13.07
CA ALA A 3 -43.02 15.04 13.57
C ALA A 3 -41.91 14.89 14.64
N THR A 4 -41.55 13.66 15.01
CA THR A 4 -40.63 13.40 16.14
C THR A 4 -39.20 13.11 15.71
N ALA A 5 -38.97 12.67 14.46
CA ALA A 5 -37.63 12.34 13.95
C ALA A 5 -36.79 13.57 13.61
N ASP A 6 -37.41 14.62 13.06
CA ASP A 6 -36.71 15.83 12.61
C ASP A 6 -36.21 16.69 13.79
N LYS A 7 -36.82 16.54 14.97
CA LYS A 7 -36.45 17.24 16.20
C LYS A 7 -35.24 16.62 16.91
N LEU A 8 -34.90 15.36 16.59
CA LEU A 8 -33.73 14.65 17.13
C LEU A 8 -32.45 14.91 16.32
N ILE A 9 -32.56 15.29 15.05
CA ILE A 9 -31.41 15.65 14.20
C ILE A 9 -30.84 17.02 14.58
N ARG A 10 -31.70 17.96 15.03
CA ARG A 10 -31.28 19.31 15.42
C ARG A 10 -30.56 19.42 16.77
N LEU A 11 -30.52 18.35 17.57
CA LEU A 11 -29.94 18.37 18.93
C LEU A 11 -28.66 17.52 19.09
N SER A 12 -28.13 16.90 18.03
CA SER A 12 -26.95 16.01 18.11
C SER A 12 -25.80 16.39 17.15
N GLY A 13 -25.86 17.59 16.56
CA GLY A 13 -25.08 18.00 15.38
C GLY A 13 -23.55 18.00 15.46
N SER A 14 -22.94 17.71 16.63
CA SER A 14 -21.48 17.70 16.78
C SER A 14 -20.86 16.30 16.76
N SER A 15 -21.47 15.31 17.42
CA SER A 15 -20.88 13.96 17.54
C SER A 15 -21.20 13.06 16.35
N SER A 16 -22.38 13.22 15.74
CA SER A 16 -22.78 12.42 14.57
C SER A 16 -21.99 12.79 13.30
N ASN A 17 -21.70 14.09 13.12
CA ASN A 17 -20.80 14.58 12.07
C ASN A 17 -19.35 14.13 12.27
N MET A 18 -18.89 14.05 13.52
CA MET A 18 -17.57 13.53 13.84
C MET A 18 -17.45 12.04 13.53
N PHE A 19 -18.48 11.23 13.85
CA PHE A 19 -18.49 9.80 13.56
C PHE A 19 -18.53 9.50 12.05
N LEU A 20 -19.35 10.25 11.29
CA LEU A 20 -19.38 10.16 9.83
C LEU A 20 -18.07 10.63 9.19
N LYS A 21 -17.42 11.65 9.76
CA LYS A 21 -16.11 12.12 9.30
C LYS A 21 -15.01 11.10 9.57
N ILE A 22 -14.97 10.49 10.77
CA ILE A 22 -14.04 9.41 11.12
C ILE A 22 -14.27 8.18 10.24
N TYR A 23 -15.52 7.78 10.02
CA TYR A 23 -15.82 6.66 9.14
C TYR A 23 -15.38 6.93 7.70
N LYS A 24 -15.64 8.14 7.18
CA LYS A 24 -15.21 8.57 5.85
C LYS A 24 -13.69 8.73 5.72
N GLU A 25 -13.00 9.13 6.79
CA GLU A 25 -11.53 9.18 6.86
C GLU A 25 -10.89 7.78 7.03
N SER A 26 -11.63 6.81 7.60
CA SER A 26 -11.22 5.41 7.69
C SER A 26 -11.34 4.65 6.37
N ILE A 27 -12.11 5.19 5.41
CA ILE A 27 -12.11 4.70 4.03
C ILE A 27 -10.81 5.18 3.40
N MET A 28 -9.97 4.24 2.95
CA MET A 28 -8.80 4.58 2.15
C MET A 28 -9.20 5.53 1.03
N ASN A 29 -8.41 6.60 0.84
CA ASN A 29 -8.68 7.50 -0.27
C ASN A 29 -8.54 6.73 -1.61
N THR A 30 -9.23 7.20 -2.64
CA THR A 30 -9.27 6.53 -3.94
C THR A 30 -7.88 6.27 -4.53
N ALA A 31 -6.91 7.14 -4.31
CA ALA A 31 -5.54 6.94 -4.79
C ALA A 31 -4.86 5.76 -4.10
N ASN A 32 -5.04 5.57 -2.79
CA ASN A 32 -4.52 4.41 -2.08
C ASN A 32 -5.17 3.10 -2.57
N LEU A 33 -6.49 3.11 -2.83
CA LEU A 33 -7.19 1.95 -3.40
C LEU A 33 -6.70 1.62 -4.82
N GLN A 34 -6.40 2.64 -5.63
CA GLN A 34 -5.82 2.47 -6.95
C GLN A 34 -4.41 1.89 -6.89
N LEU A 35 -3.58 2.32 -5.93
CA LEU A 35 -2.26 1.74 -5.70
C LEU A 35 -2.34 0.28 -5.23
N GLU A 36 -3.30 -0.05 -4.34
CA GLU A 36 -3.56 -1.43 -3.94
C GLU A 36 -3.90 -2.32 -5.15
N GLY A 37 -4.84 -1.88 -5.98
CA GLY A 37 -5.20 -2.61 -7.21
C GLY A 37 -4.02 -2.74 -8.18
N LEU A 38 -3.21 -1.69 -8.31
CA LEU A 38 -2.02 -1.71 -9.15
C LEU A 38 -0.98 -2.72 -8.65
N TYR A 39 -0.70 -2.78 -7.35
CA TYR A 39 0.29 -3.72 -6.81
C TYR A 39 -0.19 -5.16 -6.93
N ALA A 40 -1.48 -5.41 -6.71
CA ALA A 40 -2.07 -6.73 -6.95
C ALA A 40 -1.97 -7.15 -8.43
N ALA A 41 -2.23 -6.23 -9.36
CA ALA A 41 -2.10 -6.51 -10.80
C ALA A 41 -0.67 -6.84 -11.20
N ILE A 42 0.33 -6.08 -10.70
CA ILE A 42 1.74 -6.33 -10.97
C ILE A 42 2.19 -7.67 -10.38
N ALA A 43 1.79 -7.99 -9.14
CA ALA A 43 2.10 -9.29 -8.53
C ALA A 43 1.49 -10.46 -9.32
N GLY A 44 0.25 -10.31 -9.83
CA GLY A 44 -0.36 -11.26 -10.74
C GLY A 44 0.43 -11.43 -12.04
N LEU A 45 0.95 -10.34 -12.60
CA LEU A 45 1.81 -10.37 -13.79
C LEU A 45 3.12 -11.12 -13.52
N MET A 46 3.78 -10.85 -12.39
CA MET A 46 5.01 -11.53 -11.97
C MET A 46 4.80 -13.05 -11.85
N ASN A 47 3.67 -13.46 -11.25
CA ASN A 47 3.31 -14.88 -11.17
C ASN A 47 3.08 -15.48 -12.56
N ALA A 48 2.35 -14.79 -13.44
CA ALA A 48 2.13 -15.27 -14.81
C ALA A 48 3.45 -15.41 -15.61
N LEU A 49 4.44 -14.54 -15.37
CA LEU A 49 5.77 -14.64 -15.98
C LEU A 49 6.56 -15.84 -15.44
N ARG A 50 6.52 -16.06 -14.12
CA ARG A 50 7.13 -17.23 -13.46
C ARG A 50 6.52 -18.55 -13.91
N ASP A 51 5.19 -18.64 -13.97
CA ASP A 51 4.46 -19.84 -14.40
C ASP A 51 4.80 -20.24 -15.85
N LYS A 52 5.19 -19.26 -16.67
CA LYS A 52 5.66 -19.45 -18.05
C LYS A 52 7.17 -19.70 -18.14
N ASN A 53 7.88 -19.76 -17.02
CA ASN A 53 9.34 -19.85 -16.93
C ASN A 53 10.07 -18.74 -17.70
N LEU A 54 9.47 -17.54 -17.78
CA LEU A 54 10.06 -16.40 -18.47
C LEU A 54 10.99 -15.57 -17.57
N LEU A 55 10.73 -15.59 -16.27
CA LEU A 55 11.59 -15.01 -15.25
C LEU A 55 11.59 -15.91 -14.01
N SER A 56 12.76 -16.09 -13.40
CA SER A 56 12.90 -16.77 -12.10
C SER A 56 12.44 -15.85 -10.96
N GLN A 57 12.27 -16.44 -9.77
CA GLN A 57 11.98 -15.66 -8.57
C GLN A 57 13.12 -14.68 -8.28
N GLU A 58 14.37 -15.13 -8.42
CA GLU A 58 15.57 -14.36 -8.13
C GLU A 58 15.75 -13.21 -9.11
N GLU A 59 15.47 -13.43 -10.41
CA GLU A 59 15.53 -12.38 -11.42
C GLU A 59 14.54 -11.24 -11.11
N ILE A 60 13.34 -11.59 -10.65
CA ILE A 60 12.32 -10.62 -10.24
C ILE A 60 12.75 -9.90 -8.96
N ASP A 61 13.28 -10.61 -7.97
CA ASP A 61 13.73 -10.00 -6.71
C ASP A 61 14.89 -9.02 -6.95
N GLN A 62 15.87 -9.41 -7.78
CA GLN A 62 17.00 -8.55 -8.19
C GLN A 62 16.55 -7.32 -8.97
N ALA A 63 15.59 -7.48 -9.88
CA ALA A 63 15.05 -6.34 -10.63
C ALA A 63 14.39 -5.32 -9.70
N LEU A 64 13.62 -5.78 -8.71
CA LEU A 64 12.95 -4.91 -7.74
C LEU A 64 13.93 -4.30 -6.73
N GLU A 65 14.97 -5.02 -6.32
CA GLU A 65 16.07 -4.48 -5.50
C GLU A 65 16.83 -3.37 -6.25
N GLY A 66 17.05 -3.57 -7.56
CA GLY A 66 17.62 -2.55 -8.44
C GLY A 66 16.76 -1.29 -8.50
N VAL A 67 15.44 -1.44 -8.58
CA VAL A 67 14.50 -0.31 -8.52
C VAL A 67 14.62 0.44 -7.19
N GLU A 68 14.60 -0.26 -6.05
CA GLU A 68 14.75 0.38 -4.74
C GLU A 68 16.08 1.14 -4.63
N THR A 69 17.17 0.50 -5.04
CA THR A 69 18.52 1.10 -5.02
C THR A 69 18.57 2.37 -5.89
N ALA A 70 18.05 2.30 -7.11
CA ALA A 70 17.99 3.44 -8.02
C ALA A 70 17.12 4.57 -7.46
N MET A 71 16.00 4.24 -6.81
CA MET A 71 15.18 5.24 -6.13
C MET A 71 15.97 5.85 -4.98
N VAL A 72 16.58 5.10 -4.08
CA VAL A 72 17.35 5.68 -2.96
C VAL A 72 18.47 6.61 -3.45
N ALA A 73 19.17 6.22 -4.51
CA ALA A 73 20.33 6.93 -5.05
C ALA A 73 20.01 8.06 -6.04
N ASP A 74 18.74 8.38 -6.30
CA ASP A 74 18.33 9.36 -7.31
C ASP A 74 18.94 10.77 -7.07
N PRO A 75 19.90 11.21 -7.93
CA PRO A 75 20.57 12.51 -7.76
C PRO A 75 19.67 13.69 -8.17
N GLY A 76 18.59 13.43 -8.92
CA GLY A 76 17.59 14.44 -9.29
C GLY A 76 16.56 14.70 -8.20
N ARG A 77 16.65 13.99 -7.07
CA ARG A 77 15.71 14.12 -5.97
C ARG A 77 15.78 15.52 -5.34
N PRO A 78 14.64 16.21 -5.17
CA PRO A 78 14.60 17.47 -4.44
C PRO A 78 15.17 17.32 -3.02
N ALA A 79 16.10 18.19 -2.63
CA ALA A 79 16.76 18.14 -1.32
C ALA A 79 15.78 18.22 -0.12
N GLN A 80 14.59 18.80 -0.34
CA GLN A 80 13.52 18.91 0.66
C GLN A 80 12.72 17.61 0.90
N LEU A 81 12.99 16.52 0.17
CA LEU A 81 12.30 15.26 0.44
C LEU A 81 12.74 14.68 1.79
N SER A 82 11.81 14.62 2.74
CA SER A 82 12.04 13.91 4.01
C SER A 82 12.33 12.42 3.78
N ALA A 83 13.00 11.78 4.74
CA ALA A 83 13.21 10.33 4.74
C ALA A 83 11.89 9.54 4.64
N ALA A 84 10.79 10.06 5.20
CA ALA A 84 9.47 9.43 5.09
C ALA A 84 8.91 9.44 3.66
N HIS A 85 9.20 10.49 2.88
CA HIS A 85 8.83 10.54 1.47
C HIS A 85 9.67 9.56 0.64
N VAL A 86 10.96 9.43 0.94
CA VAL A 86 11.83 8.43 0.29
C VAL A 86 11.33 7.02 0.59
N ASP A 87 10.95 6.75 1.84
CA ASP A 87 10.33 5.48 2.22
C ASP A 87 9.05 5.19 1.44
N ALA A 88 8.19 6.20 1.24
CA ALA A 88 6.97 6.05 0.48
C ALA A 88 7.26 5.73 -1.01
N ILE A 89 8.31 6.33 -1.58
CA ILE A 89 8.77 6.03 -2.94
C ILE A 89 9.32 4.60 -3.05
N CYS A 90 10.03 4.11 -2.03
CA CYS A 90 10.61 2.76 -2.03
C CYS A 90 9.60 1.66 -1.69
N PHE A 91 8.46 2.02 -1.09
CA PHE A 91 7.42 1.08 -0.66
C PHE A 91 6.95 0.10 -1.74
N PRO A 92 6.66 0.52 -3.00
CA PRO A 92 6.17 -0.39 -4.03
C PRO A 92 7.18 -1.53 -4.34
N ALA A 93 8.46 -1.21 -4.43
CA ALA A 93 9.50 -2.21 -4.68
C ALA A 93 9.59 -3.21 -3.52
N ARG A 94 9.62 -2.72 -2.28
CA ARG A 94 9.64 -3.57 -1.07
C ARG A 94 8.41 -4.47 -0.98
N PHE A 95 7.23 -3.92 -1.28
CA PHE A 95 5.97 -4.66 -1.28
C PHE A 95 5.99 -5.79 -2.32
N LEU A 96 6.39 -5.48 -3.55
CA LEU A 96 6.41 -6.48 -4.63
C LEU A 96 7.49 -7.55 -4.41
N ARG A 97 8.63 -7.21 -3.79
CA ARG A 97 9.63 -8.21 -3.36
C ARG A 97 9.05 -9.18 -2.36
N LEU A 98 8.38 -8.65 -1.33
CA LEU A 98 7.74 -9.50 -0.33
C LEU A 98 6.66 -10.39 -0.96
N ALA A 99 5.83 -9.84 -1.85
CA ALA A 99 4.81 -10.61 -2.58
C ALA A 99 5.42 -11.74 -3.44
N ASN A 100 6.53 -11.46 -4.11
CA ASN A 100 7.28 -12.45 -4.91
C ASN A 100 7.78 -13.61 -4.02
N GLN A 101 8.40 -13.27 -2.88
CA GLN A 101 8.94 -14.23 -1.92
C GLN A 101 7.85 -15.06 -1.23
N THR A 102 6.72 -14.45 -0.87
CA THR A 102 5.59 -15.17 -0.25
C THR A 102 4.92 -16.10 -1.26
N SER A 103 4.77 -15.66 -2.51
CA SER A 103 4.17 -16.49 -3.56
C SER A 103 5.02 -17.71 -3.89
N GLU A 104 6.35 -17.60 -3.85
CA GLU A 104 7.25 -18.73 -4.02
C GLU A 104 7.07 -19.79 -2.93
N ARG A 105 6.86 -19.36 -1.68
CA ARG A 105 6.55 -20.25 -0.55
C ARG A 105 5.12 -20.81 -0.56
N GLY A 106 4.31 -20.45 -1.56
CA GLY A 106 2.90 -20.85 -1.65
C GLY A 106 1.98 -20.10 -0.66
N GLU A 107 2.45 -19.00 -0.08
CA GLU A 107 1.68 -18.17 0.84
C GLU A 107 0.85 -17.13 0.06
N ALA A 108 -0.44 -17.03 0.41
CA ALA A 108 -1.35 -16.02 -0.14
C ALA A 108 -1.66 -14.96 0.93
N LEU A 109 -0.80 -13.95 1.03
CA LEU A 109 -1.02 -12.81 1.92
C LEU A 109 -1.91 -11.76 1.24
N SER A 110 -2.84 -11.18 2.02
CA SER A 110 -3.60 -10.01 1.60
C SER A 110 -2.70 -8.77 1.47
N PHE A 111 -3.17 -7.77 0.72
CA PHE A 111 -2.48 -6.48 0.60
C PHE A 111 -2.16 -5.88 1.98
N ALA A 112 -3.14 -5.87 2.89
CA ALA A 112 -2.97 -5.33 4.24
C ALA A 112 -1.86 -6.05 5.03
N GLN A 113 -1.73 -7.38 4.87
CA GLN A 113 -0.68 -8.16 5.52
C GLN A 113 0.69 -7.83 4.94
N LEU A 114 0.83 -7.80 3.61
CA LEU A 114 2.06 -7.43 2.93
C LEU A 114 2.50 -6.00 3.29
N ALA A 115 1.57 -5.05 3.26
CA ALA A 115 1.83 -3.65 3.60
C ALA A 115 2.26 -3.48 5.06
N ALA A 116 1.62 -4.20 5.98
CA ALA A 116 2.00 -4.19 7.39
C ALA A 116 3.42 -4.74 7.60
N GLU A 117 3.77 -5.81 6.90
CA GLU A 117 5.09 -6.43 7.03
C GLU A 117 6.21 -5.53 6.49
N VAL A 118 5.99 -4.87 5.35
CA VAL A 118 6.90 -3.83 4.84
C VAL A 118 7.02 -2.65 5.82
N GLY A 119 5.95 -2.35 6.56
CA GLY A 119 5.96 -1.35 7.62
C GLY A 119 6.84 -1.74 8.82
N ARG A 120 6.85 -3.02 9.20
CA ARG A 120 7.62 -3.56 10.33
C ARG A 120 9.09 -3.75 10.03
N SER A 121 9.46 -4.00 8.77
CA SER A 121 10.85 -4.21 8.36
C SER A 121 11.70 -2.93 8.34
N LYS A 122 11.10 -1.77 8.60
CA LYS A 122 11.83 -0.50 8.74
C LYS A 122 12.64 -0.51 10.05
N PRO A 123 13.95 -0.17 10.01
CA PRO A 123 14.71 0.01 11.24
C PRO A 123 14.08 1.14 12.09
N PRO A 124 14.13 1.04 13.43
CA PRO A 124 13.69 2.13 14.30
C PRO A 124 14.49 3.40 13.97
N ARG A 125 13.79 4.53 13.86
CA ARG A 125 14.38 5.85 13.62
C ARG A 125 15.13 6.37 14.84
#